data_AF-A0A8J9X4T6-F1
#
_entry.id   AF-A0A8J9X4T6-F1
#
_cell.length_a   1.000
_cell.length_b   1.000
_cell.length_c   1.000
_cell.angle_alpha   90.00
_cell.angle_beta   90.00
_cell.angle_gamma   90.00
#
_symmetry.space_group_name_H-M   'P 1'
#
loop_
_entity.id
_entity.type
_entity.pdbx_description
1 polymer ?
#
loop_
_entity_poly.entity_id
_entity_poly.type
_entity_poly.pdbx_seq_one_letter_code
_entity_poly.pdbx_strand_id
1 'polypeptide(L)'
;MKSLVPLAFVLATSSGFAPREHHYYRPNQPARTNALVLQAESTAAVLASADSQLAQLASMTTLSIDIGDLQVIQLYASTGYITDATTNPLFVSQAGLSGDPLYANMVDDAVSYALQHTKNSPLHDDPSESATVSLAIDRLAVNLGKAIADIVPGYISTEVDPRLSFDTEASIQRGLRIIDMYETLGVPKSRVLIKLAATWEGILAAEQLQARGIQCNLTLVFSLTQAIACAQYGAHLISPFPGR
;
A
#
# COMPACT_ATOMS: atom_id res chain seq x y z
N MET A 1 -9.48 -22.44 16.64
CA MET A 1 -8.39 -21.43 16.58
C MET A 1 -7.89 -21.40 15.15
N LYS A 2 -8.06 -20.29 14.43
CA LYS A 2 -7.38 -20.10 13.13
C LYS A 2 -5.91 -19.78 13.45
N SER A 3 -4.97 -20.50 12.84
CA SER A 3 -3.55 -20.25 13.09
C SER A 3 -3.16 -18.86 12.58
N LEU A 4 -2.56 -18.05 13.45
CA LEU A 4 -1.84 -16.84 13.02
C LEU A 4 -0.65 -17.30 12.19
N VAL A 5 -0.67 -17.03 10.89
CA VAL A 5 0.50 -17.19 10.03
C VAL A 5 1.41 -16.01 10.33
N PRO A 6 2.68 -16.22 10.73
CA PRO A 6 3.62 -15.12 10.88
C PRO A 6 3.78 -14.43 9.52
N LEU A 7 3.61 -13.11 9.49
CA LEU A 7 3.87 -12.27 8.34
C LEU A 7 5.14 -11.44 8.62
N ALA A 8 6.11 -11.48 7.71
CA ALA A 8 7.30 -10.63 7.80
C ALA A 8 7.22 -9.55 6.71
N PHE A 9 7.51 -8.31 7.12
CA PHE A 9 7.66 -7.19 6.20
C PHE A 9 9.09 -7.15 5.68
N VAL A 10 9.24 -7.22 4.36
CA VAL A 10 10.52 -6.96 3.71
C VAL A 10 10.58 -5.48 3.40
N LEU A 11 11.36 -4.74 4.20
CA LEU A 11 11.75 -3.37 3.89
C LEU A 11 12.89 -3.43 2.87
N ALA A 12 12.59 -3.23 1.60
CA ALA A 12 13.62 -3.01 0.59
C ALA A 12 14.22 -1.62 0.80
N THR A 13 15.30 -1.51 1.56
CA THR A 13 16.06 -0.26 1.63
C THR A 13 16.83 -0.09 0.34
N SER A 14 16.64 1.04 -0.35
CA SER A 14 17.49 1.47 -1.47
C SER A 14 18.88 1.92 -0.96
N SER A 15 19.58 1.08 -0.22
CA SER A 15 20.96 1.34 0.18
C SER A 15 21.87 1.02 -1.01
N GLY A 16 22.03 1.99 -1.92
CA GLY A 16 22.91 1.85 -3.08
C GLY A 16 22.87 2.98 -4.12
N PHE A 17 21.97 3.96 -4.03
CA PHE A 17 21.99 5.11 -4.93
C PHE A 17 22.67 6.31 -4.26
N ALA A 18 23.94 6.52 -4.59
CA ALA A 18 24.65 7.78 -4.33
C ALA A 18 23.86 8.97 -4.92
N PRO A 19 23.96 10.18 -4.33
CA PRO A 19 23.19 11.34 -4.77
C PRO A 19 23.52 11.65 -6.23
N ARG A 20 22.51 11.57 -7.12
CA ARG A 20 22.65 12.02 -8.51
C ARG A 20 22.69 13.54 -8.51
N GLU A 21 23.83 14.10 -8.89
CA GLU A 21 23.93 15.50 -9.29
C GLU A 21 22.89 15.80 -10.38
N HIS A 22 22.29 16.99 -10.30
CA HIS A 22 21.35 17.52 -11.28
C HIS A 22 22.01 17.66 -12.65
N HIS A 23 21.90 16.63 -13.48
CA HIS A 23 22.26 16.69 -14.88
C HIS A 23 21.01 16.69 -15.74
N TYR A 24 20.80 17.82 -16.41
CA TYR A 24 19.82 18.04 -17.46
C TYR A 24 19.76 16.88 -18.44
N TYR A 25 18.53 16.46 -18.75
CA TYR A 25 18.17 15.47 -19.76
C TYR A 25 18.84 15.75 -21.10
N ARG A 26 19.55 14.75 -21.65
CA ARG A 26 19.98 14.69 -23.06
C ARG A 26 19.40 13.42 -23.69
N PRO A 27 18.55 13.50 -24.73
CA PRO A 27 18.02 12.32 -25.39
C PRO A 27 19.05 11.72 -26.37
N ASN A 28 19.00 10.39 -26.54
CA ASN A 28 19.78 9.51 -27.41
C ASN A 28 21.10 8.91 -26.88
N GLN A 29 21.00 7.81 -26.13
CA GLN A 29 22.02 6.73 -26.16
C GLN A 29 21.39 5.33 -26.03
N PRO A 30 21.37 4.49 -27.08
CA PRO A 30 20.81 3.13 -27.04
C PRO A 30 21.63 2.14 -26.20
N ALA A 31 22.88 2.46 -25.84
CA ALA A 31 23.76 1.57 -25.07
C ALA A 31 23.47 1.55 -23.55
N ARG A 32 22.84 2.61 -22.99
CA ARG A 32 22.52 2.68 -21.55
C ARG A 32 21.33 1.81 -21.15
N THR A 33 20.38 1.62 -22.05
CA THR A 33 19.17 0.82 -21.82
C THR A 33 19.53 -0.66 -21.62
N ASN A 34 20.43 -1.20 -22.43
CA ASN A 34 20.85 -2.61 -22.33
C ASN A 34 21.63 -2.88 -21.03
N ALA A 35 22.47 -1.96 -20.57
CA ALA A 35 23.23 -2.14 -19.33
C ALA A 35 22.33 -2.13 -18.09
N LEU A 36 21.32 -1.25 -18.04
CA LEU A 36 20.36 -1.18 -16.94
C LEU A 36 19.44 -2.42 -16.90
N VAL A 37 19.03 -2.91 -18.07
CA VAL A 37 18.24 -4.15 -18.20
C VAL A 37 19.05 -5.36 -17.73
N LEU A 38 20.29 -5.52 -18.18
CA LEU A 38 21.18 -6.60 -17.72
C LEU A 38 21.47 -6.53 -16.21
N GLN A 39 21.56 -5.32 -15.66
CA GLN A 39 21.76 -5.12 -14.22
C GLN A 39 20.50 -5.47 -13.41
N ALA A 40 19.30 -5.15 -13.92
CA ALA A 40 18.03 -5.56 -13.31
C ALA A 40 17.82 -7.07 -13.40
N GLU A 41 18.12 -7.69 -14.55
CA GLU A 41 18.04 -9.15 -14.74
C GLU A 41 19.02 -9.91 -13.85
N SER A 42 20.26 -9.44 -13.72
CA SER A 42 21.23 -10.05 -12.80
C SER A 42 20.84 -9.86 -11.34
N THR A 43 20.25 -8.72 -10.97
CA THR A 43 19.71 -8.49 -9.61
C THR A 43 18.53 -9.41 -9.32
N ALA A 44 17.59 -9.54 -10.26
CA ALA A 44 16.44 -10.45 -10.14
C ALA A 44 16.90 -11.91 -9.98
N ALA A 45 17.88 -12.35 -10.77
CA ALA A 45 18.43 -13.69 -10.68
C ALA A 45 19.10 -13.99 -9.33
N VAL A 46 19.82 -13.01 -8.76
CA VAL A 46 20.43 -13.14 -7.43
C VAL A 46 19.36 -13.20 -6.33
N LEU A 47 18.34 -12.34 -6.40
CA LEU A 47 17.22 -12.34 -5.45
C LEU A 47 16.39 -13.63 -5.52
N ALA A 48 16.20 -14.17 -6.72
CA ALA A 48 15.45 -15.40 -6.95
C ALA A 48 16.23 -16.68 -6.60
N SER A 49 17.56 -16.59 -6.39
CA SER A 49 18.38 -17.74 -6.02
C SER A 49 17.85 -18.46 -4.78
N ALA A 50 17.76 -19.78 -4.84
CA ALA A 50 17.26 -20.64 -3.75
C ALA A 50 18.13 -20.56 -2.48
N ASP A 51 19.41 -20.19 -2.64
CA ASP A 51 20.34 -20.02 -1.51
C ASP A 51 20.26 -18.62 -0.89
N SER A 52 19.48 -17.70 -1.48
CA SER A 52 19.37 -16.33 -0.98
C SER A 52 18.68 -16.28 0.39
N GLN A 53 19.02 -15.26 1.19
CA GLN A 53 18.35 -15.01 2.47
C GLN A 53 16.84 -14.76 2.27
N LEU A 54 16.46 -14.18 1.13
CA LEU A 54 15.06 -13.96 0.77
C LEU A 54 14.32 -15.30 0.57
N ALA A 55 14.92 -16.22 -0.18
CA ALA A 55 14.35 -17.55 -0.41
C ALA A 55 14.23 -18.36 0.90
N GLN A 56 15.26 -18.30 1.75
CA GLN A 56 15.23 -18.95 3.07
C GLN A 56 14.10 -18.38 3.94
N LEU A 57 13.94 -17.05 3.98
CA LEU A 57 12.86 -16.42 4.74
C LEU A 57 11.47 -16.78 4.17
N ALA A 58 11.32 -16.81 2.85
CA ALA A 58 10.08 -17.18 2.16
C ALA A 58 9.66 -18.63 2.45
N SER A 59 10.61 -19.53 2.72
CA SER A 59 10.31 -20.92 3.11
C SER A 59 9.68 -21.05 4.49
N MET A 60 9.81 -20.01 5.34
CA MET A 60 9.36 -20.03 6.73
C MET A 60 8.20 -19.07 7.00
N THR A 61 8.00 -18.07 6.14
CA THR A 61 7.12 -16.93 6.39
C THR A 61 6.52 -16.41 5.09
N THR A 62 5.25 -16.02 5.11
CA THR A 62 4.65 -15.23 4.02
C THR A 62 5.28 -13.85 3.98
N LEU A 63 5.75 -13.43 2.81
CA LEU A 63 6.46 -12.17 2.65
C LEU A 63 5.58 -11.11 2.00
N SER A 64 5.51 -9.95 2.66
CA SER A 64 4.88 -8.74 2.13
C SER A 64 5.96 -7.68 1.88
N ILE A 65 5.84 -6.96 0.77
CA ILE A 65 6.68 -5.79 0.48
C ILE A 65 6.02 -4.49 0.94
N ASP A 66 6.75 -3.61 1.61
CA ASP A 66 6.23 -2.34 2.15
C ASP A 66 6.83 -1.15 1.37
N ILE A 67 6.26 -0.86 0.20
CA ILE A 67 6.71 0.22 -0.69
C ILE A 67 5.59 0.64 -1.67
N GLY A 68 5.68 1.86 -2.20
CA GLY A 68 4.79 2.35 -3.28
C GLY A 68 5.42 2.35 -4.68
N ASP A 69 6.68 1.91 -4.83
CA ASP A 69 7.38 1.92 -6.11
C ASP A 69 7.05 0.65 -6.92
N LEU A 70 6.26 0.79 -7.98
CA LEU A 70 5.80 -0.30 -8.84
C LEU A 70 6.94 -1.06 -9.53
N GLN A 71 8.06 -0.40 -9.86
CA GLN A 71 9.19 -1.09 -10.49
C GLN A 71 9.89 -2.00 -9.48
N VAL A 72 10.06 -1.53 -8.25
CA VAL A 72 10.62 -2.33 -7.15
C VAL A 72 9.68 -3.49 -6.82
N ILE A 73 8.37 -3.24 -6.72
CA ILE A 73 7.38 -4.29 -6.47
C ILE A 73 7.41 -5.34 -7.57
N GLN A 74 7.47 -4.93 -8.84
CA GLN A 74 7.56 -5.86 -9.97
C GLN A 74 8.82 -6.72 -9.92
N LEU A 75 9.97 -6.13 -9.59
CA LEU A 75 11.22 -6.85 -9.42
C LEU A 75 11.12 -7.92 -8.33
N TYR A 76 10.64 -7.55 -7.14
CA TYR A 76 10.55 -8.49 -6.02
C TYR A 76 9.44 -9.54 -6.20
N ALA A 77 8.29 -9.17 -6.79
CA ALA A 77 7.22 -10.11 -7.12
C ALA A 77 7.68 -11.15 -8.15
N SER A 78 8.55 -10.77 -9.10
CA SER A 78 9.09 -11.69 -10.11
C SER A 78 9.92 -12.84 -9.52
N THR A 79 10.39 -12.71 -8.27
CA THR A 79 11.07 -13.81 -7.56
C THR A 79 10.14 -14.96 -7.20
N GLY A 80 8.82 -14.72 -7.15
CA GLY A 80 7.81 -15.67 -6.67
C GLY A 80 7.73 -15.80 -5.15
N TYR A 81 8.62 -15.14 -4.40
CA TYR A 81 8.68 -15.22 -2.93
C TYR A 81 7.79 -14.19 -2.22
N ILE A 82 7.55 -13.04 -2.86
CA ILE A 82 6.75 -11.94 -2.31
C ILE A 82 5.33 -12.07 -2.84
N THR A 83 4.38 -12.29 -1.94
CA THR A 83 2.98 -12.49 -2.32
C THR A 83 2.12 -11.27 -2.06
N ASP A 84 2.43 -10.52 -1.01
CA ASP A 84 1.58 -9.42 -0.53
C ASP A 84 2.33 -8.09 -0.64
N ALA A 85 1.58 -7.00 -0.58
CA ALA A 85 2.12 -5.65 -0.51
C ALA A 85 1.33 -4.76 0.45
N THR A 86 2.03 -3.80 1.05
CA THR A 86 1.42 -2.79 1.91
C THR A 86 1.76 -1.40 1.44
N THR A 87 0.74 -0.54 1.37
CA THR A 87 0.93 0.90 1.28
C THR A 87 0.58 1.56 2.61
N ASN A 88 0.94 2.85 2.71
CA ASN A 88 0.61 3.74 3.79
C ASN A 88 0.57 5.18 3.22
N PRO A 89 0.12 6.19 3.97
CA PRO A 89 0.00 7.56 3.46
C PRO A 89 1.31 8.14 2.92
N LEU A 90 2.48 7.73 3.44
CA LEU A 90 3.78 8.18 2.95
C LEU A 90 4.02 7.70 1.51
N PHE A 91 3.76 6.42 1.22
CA PHE A 91 3.95 5.87 -0.12
C PHE A 91 2.98 6.44 -1.15
N VAL A 92 1.72 6.71 -0.76
CA VAL A 92 0.75 7.41 -1.62
C VAL A 92 1.23 8.83 -1.92
N SER A 93 1.73 9.54 -0.91
CA SER A 93 2.30 10.88 -1.06
C SER A 93 3.52 10.88 -1.99
N GLN A 94 4.45 9.92 -1.80
CA GLN A 94 5.62 9.78 -2.66
C GLN A 94 5.24 9.49 -4.11
N ALA A 95 4.25 8.62 -4.35
CA ALA A 95 3.74 8.36 -5.69
C ALA A 95 3.18 9.65 -6.33
N GLY A 96 2.34 10.39 -5.60
CA GLY A 96 1.76 11.65 -6.07
C GLY A 96 2.78 12.76 -6.34
N LEU A 97 3.93 12.75 -5.66
CA LEU A 97 4.99 13.75 -5.80
C LEU A 97 6.17 13.33 -6.68
N SER A 98 6.14 12.10 -7.22
CA SER A 98 7.29 11.50 -7.91
C SER A 98 7.70 12.24 -9.20
N GLY A 99 6.75 12.86 -9.89
CA GLY A 99 6.95 13.46 -11.22
C GLY A 99 7.12 12.44 -12.36
N ASP A 100 7.06 11.14 -12.07
CA ASP A 100 7.09 10.10 -13.08
C ASP A 100 5.72 10.04 -13.80
N PRO A 101 5.69 10.00 -15.15
CA PRO A 101 4.45 10.02 -15.94
C PRO A 101 3.43 8.94 -15.55
N LEU A 102 3.89 7.77 -15.10
CA LEU A 102 3.01 6.69 -14.67
C LEU A 102 2.16 7.12 -13.47
N TYR A 103 2.77 7.68 -12.44
CA TYR A 103 2.04 8.13 -11.26
C TYR A 103 1.32 9.46 -11.49
N ALA A 104 1.84 10.33 -12.35
CA ALA A 104 1.14 11.56 -12.75
C ALA A 104 -0.24 11.24 -13.37
N ASN A 105 -0.31 10.22 -14.24
CA ASN A 105 -1.59 9.77 -14.80
C ASN A 105 -2.55 9.25 -13.72
N MET A 106 -2.04 8.60 -12.66
CA MET A 106 -2.87 8.15 -11.53
C MET A 106 -3.44 9.33 -10.73
N VAL A 107 -2.65 10.40 -10.57
CA VAL A 107 -3.09 11.65 -9.94
C VAL A 107 -4.16 12.32 -10.79
N ASP A 108 -3.96 12.42 -12.10
CA ASP A 108 -4.93 13.04 -13.02
C ASP A 108 -6.26 12.28 -13.05
N ASP A 109 -6.23 10.94 -13.06
CA ASP A 109 -7.45 10.11 -12.91
C ASP A 109 -8.12 10.39 -11.57
N ALA A 110 -7.34 10.45 -10.48
CA ALA A 110 -7.89 10.66 -9.14
C ALA A 110 -8.56 12.03 -8.97
N VAL A 111 -7.94 13.08 -9.49
CA VAL A 111 -8.52 14.43 -9.51
C VAL A 111 -9.78 14.46 -10.38
N SER A 112 -9.71 13.87 -11.58
CA SER A 112 -10.84 13.82 -12.51
C SER A 112 -12.04 13.07 -11.90
N TYR A 113 -11.78 11.92 -11.29
CA TYR A 113 -12.78 11.13 -10.57
C TYR A 113 -13.42 11.95 -9.44
N ALA A 114 -12.60 12.59 -8.59
CA ALA A 114 -13.11 13.38 -7.48
C ALA A 114 -14.00 14.53 -7.96
N LEU A 115 -13.54 15.33 -8.94
CA LEU A 115 -14.30 16.45 -9.51
C LEU A 115 -15.65 16.01 -10.10
N GLN A 116 -15.72 14.80 -10.66
CA GLN A 116 -16.97 14.26 -11.19
C GLN A 116 -17.97 13.88 -10.09
N HIS A 117 -17.49 13.42 -8.93
CA HIS A 117 -18.30 12.90 -7.83
C HIS A 117 -18.59 13.95 -6.74
N THR A 118 -17.91 15.10 -6.76
CA THR A 118 -18.09 16.17 -5.76
C THR A 118 -18.56 17.50 -6.34
N LYS A 119 -19.14 17.52 -7.56
CA LYS A 119 -19.58 18.74 -8.27
C LYS A 119 -20.36 19.76 -7.42
N ASN A 120 -21.14 19.28 -6.45
CA ASN A 120 -21.99 20.11 -5.58
C ASN A 120 -21.42 20.27 -4.15
N SER A 121 -20.19 19.83 -3.90
CA SER A 121 -19.57 19.95 -2.59
C SER A 121 -19.15 21.40 -2.33
N PRO A 122 -19.28 21.89 -1.08
CA PRO A 122 -18.80 23.22 -0.71
C PRO A 122 -17.31 23.36 -1.02
N LEU A 123 -16.92 24.54 -1.52
CA LEU A 123 -15.52 24.92 -1.59
C LEU A 123 -15.06 25.24 -0.16
N HIS A 124 -13.92 24.69 0.24
CA HIS A 124 -13.25 25.02 1.49
C HIS A 124 -11.91 25.68 1.16
N ASP A 125 -11.57 26.76 1.88
CA ASP A 125 -10.27 27.42 1.75
C ASP A 125 -9.13 26.53 2.29
N ASP A 126 -9.43 25.66 3.26
CA ASP A 126 -8.52 24.60 3.70
C ASP A 126 -8.71 23.34 2.83
N PRO A 127 -7.71 22.93 2.04
CA PRO A 127 -7.76 21.68 1.29
C PRO A 127 -8.00 20.45 2.16
N SER A 128 -7.62 20.51 3.45
CA SER A 128 -7.79 19.42 4.41
C SER A 128 -9.25 19.14 4.76
N GLU A 129 -10.13 20.15 4.61
CA GLU A 129 -11.57 20.08 4.81
C GLU A 129 -12.35 19.84 3.50
N SER A 130 -11.66 19.91 2.35
CA SER A 130 -12.29 19.73 1.05
C SER A 130 -12.67 18.26 0.80
N ALA A 131 -13.97 18.00 0.63
CA ALA A 131 -14.48 16.69 0.25
C ALA A 131 -13.89 16.21 -1.10
N THR A 132 -13.66 17.14 -2.04
CA THR A 132 -13.02 16.85 -3.33
C THR A 132 -11.58 16.37 -3.15
N VAL A 133 -10.78 17.07 -2.34
CA VAL A 133 -9.39 16.68 -2.07
C VAL A 133 -9.33 15.35 -1.33
N SER A 134 -10.19 15.17 -0.32
CA SER A 134 -10.27 13.90 0.41
C SER A 134 -10.62 12.73 -0.51
N LEU A 135 -11.54 12.91 -1.46
CA LEU A 135 -11.91 11.86 -2.40
C LEU A 135 -10.79 11.59 -3.43
N ALA A 136 -10.10 12.63 -3.89
CA ALA A 136 -8.95 12.48 -4.78
C ALA A 136 -7.81 11.70 -4.12
N ILE A 137 -7.53 11.95 -2.84
CA ILE A 137 -6.49 11.20 -2.11
C ILE A 137 -6.86 9.73 -1.97
N ASP A 138 -8.11 9.41 -1.60
CA ASP A 138 -8.56 8.02 -1.53
C ASP A 138 -8.47 7.33 -2.89
N ARG A 139 -8.90 8.03 -3.94
CA ARG A 139 -8.84 7.51 -5.31
C ARG A 139 -7.41 7.28 -5.76
N LEU A 140 -6.48 8.16 -5.42
CA LEU A 140 -5.05 7.97 -5.69
C LEU A 140 -4.49 6.74 -4.95
N ALA A 141 -4.86 6.56 -3.67
CA ALA A 141 -4.46 5.39 -2.90
C ALA A 141 -4.98 4.08 -3.52
N VAL A 142 -6.23 4.09 -4.00
CA VAL A 142 -6.84 2.96 -4.72
C VAL A 142 -6.20 2.74 -6.10
N ASN A 143 -5.88 3.79 -6.85
CA ASN A 143 -5.21 3.67 -8.16
C ASN A 143 -3.83 3.03 -8.01
N LEU A 144 -3.06 3.48 -7.00
CA LEU A 144 -1.78 2.85 -6.68
C LEU A 144 -1.96 1.40 -6.26
N GLY A 145 -2.87 1.12 -5.32
CA GLY A 145 -3.07 -0.24 -4.84
C GLY A 145 -3.67 -1.19 -5.89
N LYS A 146 -4.44 -0.67 -6.86
CA LYS A 146 -4.88 -1.42 -8.05
C LYS A 146 -3.68 -1.87 -8.88
N ALA A 147 -2.77 -0.95 -9.19
CA ALA A 147 -1.56 -1.27 -9.94
C ALA A 147 -0.69 -2.29 -9.21
N ILE A 148 -0.62 -2.20 -7.87
CA ILE A 148 0.09 -3.19 -7.04
C ILE A 148 -0.61 -4.55 -7.07
N ALA A 149 -1.95 -4.57 -6.96
CA ALA A 149 -2.74 -5.80 -6.97
C ALA A 149 -2.64 -6.59 -8.28
N ASP A 150 -2.30 -5.92 -9.38
CA ASP A 150 -2.01 -6.56 -10.68
C ASP A 150 -0.63 -7.22 -10.73
N ILE A 151 0.28 -6.83 -9.83
CA ILE A 151 1.66 -7.33 -9.78
C ILE A 151 1.80 -8.48 -8.77
N VAL A 152 1.25 -8.31 -7.55
CA VAL A 152 1.44 -9.27 -6.46
C VAL A 152 0.28 -10.28 -6.42
N PRO A 153 0.51 -11.59 -6.20
CA PRO A 153 -0.52 -12.62 -6.25
C PRO A 153 -1.32 -12.76 -4.95
N GLY A 154 -1.09 -11.92 -3.93
CA GLY A 154 -1.72 -11.94 -2.62
C GLY A 154 -2.33 -10.58 -2.23
N TYR A 155 -2.31 -10.22 -0.95
CA TYR A 155 -3.06 -9.04 -0.49
C TYR A 155 -2.40 -7.70 -0.83
N ILE A 156 -3.22 -6.66 -1.00
CA ILE A 156 -2.80 -5.26 -0.93
C ILE A 156 -3.43 -4.58 0.30
N SER A 157 -2.62 -4.02 1.20
CA SER A 157 -3.12 -3.16 2.27
C SER A 157 -3.21 -1.71 1.83
N THR A 158 -4.37 -1.08 2.01
CA THR A 158 -4.59 0.37 1.75
C THR A 158 -5.11 1.04 3.01
N GLU A 159 -4.46 2.14 3.41
CA GLU A 159 -4.69 2.78 4.69
C GLU A 159 -5.79 3.84 4.62
N VAL A 160 -6.69 3.81 5.61
CA VAL A 160 -7.66 4.87 5.88
C VAL A 160 -6.92 6.13 6.32
N ASP A 161 -7.48 7.29 6.01
CA ASP A 161 -6.91 8.58 6.42
C ASP A 161 -6.64 8.61 7.94
N PRO A 162 -5.37 8.83 8.36
CA PRO A 162 -5.00 8.73 9.78
C PRO A 162 -5.69 9.79 10.64
N ARG A 163 -6.22 10.87 10.06
CA ARG A 163 -7.01 11.87 10.80
C ARG A 163 -8.32 11.30 11.36
N LEU A 164 -8.78 10.17 10.83
CA LEU A 164 -9.98 9.46 11.28
C LEU A 164 -9.70 8.43 12.38
N SER A 165 -8.45 8.30 12.84
CA SER A 165 -8.04 7.23 13.78
C SER A 165 -8.83 7.21 15.10
N PHE A 166 -9.48 8.31 15.48
CA PHE A 166 -10.29 8.43 16.70
C PHE A 166 -11.79 8.63 16.40
N ASP A 167 -12.22 8.28 15.19
CA ASP A 167 -13.62 8.30 14.77
C ASP A 167 -13.97 6.95 14.13
N THR A 168 -14.67 6.10 14.90
CA THR A 168 -15.05 4.75 14.46
C THR A 168 -15.96 4.80 13.24
N GLU A 169 -16.98 5.67 13.24
CA GLU A 169 -17.96 5.69 12.15
C GLU A 169 -17.33 6.25 10.87
N ALA A 170 -16.57 7.34 10.97
CA ALA A 170 -15.87 7.89 9.81
C ALA A 170 -14.84 6.90 9.23
N SER A 171 -14.15 6.14 10.08
CA SER A 171 -13.23 5.08 9.67
C SER A 171 -13.95 3.94 8.93
N ILE A 172 -15.11 3.51 9.42
CA ILE A 172 -15.95 2.49 8.74
C ILE A 172 -16.38 3.00 7.37
N GLN A 173 -16.96 4.21 7.30
CA GLN A 173 -17.44 4.79 6.05
C GLN A 173 -16.30 4.97 5.04
N ARG A 174 -15.11 5.36 5.51
CA ARG A 174 -13.91 5.44 4.65
C ARG A 174 -13.50 4.07 4.12
N GLY A 175 -13.45 3.06 4.99
CA GLY A 175 -13.10 1.69 4.59
C GLY A 175 -14.07 1.14 3.53
N LEU A 176 -15.38 1.35 3.72
CA LEU A 176 -16.41 0.97 2.75
C LEU A 176 -16.21 1.67 1.40
N ARG A 177 -15.94 2.99 1.41
CA ARG A 177 -15.67 3.76 0.19
C ARG A 177 -14.44 3.25 -0.57
N ILE A 178 -13.35 2.93 0.15
CA ILE A 178 -12.13 2.39 -0.46
C ILE A 178 -12.43 1.04 -1.14
N ILE A 179 -13.16 0.14 -0.47
CA ILE A 179 -13.56 -1.15 -1.05
C ILE A 179 -14.44 -0.98 -2.29
N ASP A 180 -15.43 -0.09 -2.24
CA ASP A 180 -16.29 0.19 -3.40
C ASP A 180 -15.47 0.63 -4.62
N MET A 181 -14.52 1.56 -4.44
CA MET A 181 -13.64 1.98 -5.53
C MET A 181 -12.78 0.83 -6.07
N TYR A 182 -12.28 -0.07 -5.21
CA TYR A 182 -11.55 -1.26 -5.67
C TYR A 182 -12.43 -2.19 -6.51
N GLU A 183 -13.66 -2.46 -6.06
CA GLU A 183 -14.61 -3.32 -6.78
C GLU A 183 -14.97 -2.71 -8.14
N THR A 184 -15.16 -1.39 -8.23
CA THR A 184 -15.39 -0.71 -9.52
C THR A 184 -14.20 -0.83 -10.49
N LEU A 185 -12.97 -0.97 -9.98
CA LEU A 185 -11.75 -1.22 -10.75
C LEU A 185 -11.48 -2.71 -11.00
N GLY A 186 -12.40 -3.59 -10.62
CA GLY A 186 -12.30 -5.03 -10.84
C GLY A 186 -11.36 -5.76 -9.88
N VAL A 187 -10.96 -5.15 -8.75
CA VAL A 187 -10.21 -5.83 -7.69
C VAL A 187 -11.21 -6.32 -6.65
N PRO A 188 -11.38 -7.65 -6.49
CA PRO A 188 -12.33 -8.16 -5.51
C PRO A 188 -11.86 -7.82 -4.10
N LYS A 189 -12.79 -7.45 -3.22
CA LYS A 189 -12.48 -7.07 -1.83
C LYS A 189 -11.68 -8.12 -1.04
N SER A 190 -11.74 -9.40 -1.43
CA SER A 190 -10.92 -10.48 -0.86
C SER A 190 -9.42 -10.36 -1.15
N ARG A 191 -9.00 -9.36 -1.93
CA ARG A 191 -7.60 -9.02 -2.25
C ARG A 191 -7.11 -7.81 -1.46
N VAL A 192 -8.00 -7.10 -0.78
CA VAL A 192 -7.74 -5.80 -0.19
C VAL A 192 -7.87 -5.89 1.32
N LEU A 193 -6.85 -5.42 2.03
CA LEU A 193 -6.91 -5.21 3.47
C LEU A 193 -7.10 -3.71 3.75
N ILE A 194 -8.20 -3.35 4.41
CA ILE A 194 -8.37 -1.98 4.92
C ILE A 194 -7.47 -1.81 6.14
N LYS A 195 -6.49 -0.92 6.00
CA LYS A 195 -5.49 -0.68 7.05
C LYS A 195 -5.93 0.48 7.94
N LEU A 196 -5.95 0.24 9.25
CA LEU A 196 -6.45 1.14 10.28
C LEU A 196 -5.44 1.21 11.43
N ALA A 197 -5.27 2.39 12.04
CA ALA A 197 -4.47 2.51 13.27
C ALA A 197 -5.11 1.68 14.40
N ALA A 198 -4.29 0.99 15.19
CA ALA A 198 -4.73 0.20 16.34
C ALA A 198 -5.04 1.07 17.58
N THR A 199 -5.81 2.14 17.37
CA THR A 199 -6.55 2.84 18.43
C THR A 199 -7.76 2.00 18.85
N TRP A 200 -8.43 2.36 19.94
CA TRP A 200 -9.66 1.69 20.34
C TRP A 200 -10.74 1.82 19.26
N GLU A 201 -10.91 3.04 18.72
CA GLU A 201 -11.87 3.36 17.69
C GLU A 201 -11.59 2.63 16.37
N GLY A 202 -10.31 2.50 16.01
CA GLY A 202 -9.86 1.75 14.84
C GLY A 202 -10.08 0.24 14.98
N ILE A 203 -9.91 -0.33 16.17
CA ILE A 203 -10.22 -1.74 16.46
C ILE A 203 -11.72 -2.00 16.33
N LEU A 204 -12.56 -1.13 16.88
CA LEU A 204 -14.02 -1.23 16.73
C LEU A 204 -14.47 -1.05 15.27
N ALA A 205 -13.83 -0.14 14.53
CA ALA A 205 -14.09 0.02 13.10
C ALA A 205 -13.76 -1.26 12.33
N ALA A 206 -12.60 -1.87 12.62
CA ALA A 206 -12.19 -3.12 12.02
C ALA A 206 -13.14 -4.27 12.34
N GLU A 207 -13.61 -4.41 13.58
CA GLU A 207 -14.60 -5.43 13.96
C GLU A 207 -15.85 -5.34 13.07
N GLN A 208 -16.39 -4.13 12.90
CA GLN A 208 -17.59 -3.94 12.09
C GLN A 208 -17.34 -4.14 10.58
N LEU A 209 -16.17 -3.76 10.06
CA LEU A 209 -15.79 -4.03 8.68
C LEU A 209 -15.62 -5.55 8.44
N GLN A 210 -14.98 -6.25 9.38
CA GLN A 210 -14.81 -7.70 9.37
C GLN A 210 -16.15 -8.43 9.39
N ALA A 211 -17.12 -7.95 10.18
CA ALA A 211 -18.49 -8.48 10.19
C ALA A 211 -19.21 -8.34 8.84
N ARG A 212 -18.80 -7.36 8.01
CA ARG A 212 -19.28 -7.15 6.63
C ARG A 212 -18.45 -7.89 5.57
N GLY A 213 -17.50 -8.74 6.00
CA GLY A 213 -16.64 -9.51 5.12
C GLY A 213 -15.53 -8.69 4.46
N ILE A 214 -15.16 -7.55 5.05
CA ILE A 214 -14.01 -6.73 4.62
C ILE A 214 -12.86 -7.03 5.56
N GLN A 215 -11.74 -7.48 4.99
CA GLN A 215 -10.57 -7.85 5.78
C GLN A 215 -9.79 -6.59 6.19
N CYS A 216 -9.28 -6.56 7.42
CA CYS A 216 -8.59 -5.42 7.99
C CYS A 216 -7.17 -5.75 8.44
N ASN A 217 -6.26 -4.79 8.25
CA ASN A 217 -4.90 -4.78 8.77
C ASN A 217 -4.78 -3.70 9.86
N LEU A 218 -4.63 -4.09 11.12
CA LEU A 218 -4.47 -3.13 12.22
C LEU A 218 -2.99 -2.77 12.37
N THR A 219 -2.64 -1.53 12.02
CA THR A 219 -1.28 -0.99 12.01
C THR A 219 -0.99 -0.17 13.26
N LEU A 220 0.26 0.28 13.44
CA LEU A 220 0.68 1.07 14.61
C LEU A 220 0.43 0.35 15.95
N VAL A 221 0.68 -0.96 15.95
CA VAL A 221 0.61 -1.81 17.14
C VAL A 221 1.96 -1.74 17.86
N PHE A 222 1.97 -1.12 19.04
CA PHE A 222 3.18 -0.89 19.85
C PHE A 222 3.15 -1.60 21.21
N SER A 223 2.00 -2.17 21.58
CA SER A 223 1.81 -2.83 22.87
C SER A 223 1.15 -4.19 22.72
N LEU A 224 1.45 -5.07 23.68
CA LEU A 224 0.78 -6.36 23.79
C LEU A 224 -0.74 -6.19 23.97
N THR A 225 -1.16 -5.15 24.70
CA THR A 225 -2.58 -4.83 24.90
C THR A 225 -3.30 -4.55 23.58
N GLN A 226 -2.70 -3.75 22.69
CA GLN A 226 -3.25 -3.52 21.35
C GLN A 226 -3.33 -4.83 20.55
N ALA A 227 -2.27 -5.64 20.57
CA ALA A 227 -2.25 -6.91 19.84
C ALA A 227 -3.34 -7.89 20.33
N ILE A 228 -3.51 -8.02 21.65
CA ILE A 228 -4.57 -8.83 22.26
C ILE A 228 -5.95 -8.30 21.86
N ALA A 229 -6.17 -6.99 21.95
CA ALA A 229 -7.45 -6.38 21.58
C ALA A 229 -7.77 -6.62 20.09
N CYS A 230 -6.81 -6.38 19.18
CA CYS A 230 -7.00 -6.66 17.75
C CYS A 230 -7.41 -8.12 17.50
N ALA A 231 -6.77 -9.07 18.19
CA ALA A 231 -7.09 -10.49 18.06
C ALA A 231 -8.48 -10.85 18.62
N GLN A 232 -8.86 -10.27 19.76
CA GLN A 232 -10.18 -10.48 20.38
C GLN A 232 -11.32 -9.95 19.50
N TYR A 233 -11.10 -8.82 18.83
CA TYR A 233 -12.07 -8.15 17.96
C TYR A 233 -11.99 -8.61 16.50
N GLY A 234 -11.27 -9.72 16.23
CA GLY A 234 -11.34 -10.43 14.96
C GLY A 234 -10.62 -9.76 13.79
N ALA A 235 -9.61 -8.92 14.06
CA ALA A 235 -8.73 -8.41 13.01
C ALA A 235 -8.16 -9.57 12.16
N HIS A 236 -8.19 -9.43 10.84
CA HIS A 236 -7.59 -10.43 9.94
C HIS A 236 -6.07 -10.47 10.07
N LEU A 237 -5.45 -9.30 10.19
CA LEU A 237 -4.00 -9.12 10.26
C LEU A 237 -3.67 -7.96 11.20
N ILE A 238 -2.54 -8.06 11.90
CA ILE A 238 -1.96 -6.96 12.67
C ILE A 238 -0.55 -6.67 12.17
N SER A 239 -0.13 -5.40 12.21
CA SER A 239 1.22 -4.94 11.87
C SER A 239 1.88 -4.31 13.11
N PRO A 240 2.59 -5.10 13.94
CA PRO A 240 3.44 -4.58 15.01
C PRO A 240 4.65 -3.83 14.46
N PHE A 241 5.10 -2.78 15.15
CA PHE A 241 6.21 -1.92 14.70
C PHE A 241 7.44 -2.11 15.61
N PRO A 242 8.27 -3.15 15.40
CA PRO A 242 9.42 -3.44 16.27
C PRO A 242 10.57 -2.42 16.15
N GLY A 243 10.61 -1.64 15.07
CA GLY A 243 11.67 -0.65 14.81
C GLY A 243 11.40 0.74 15.38
N ARG A 244 10.32 0.93 16.14
CA ARG A 244 9.92 2.20 16.74
C ARG A 244 9.64 2.04 18.23
#